data_AF-A0A7X3VJ67-F1
#
_entry.id   AF-A0A7X3VJ67-F1
#
_cell.length_a   1.000
_cell.length_b   1.000
_cell.length_c   1.000
_cell.angle_alpha   90.00
_cell.angle_beta   90.00
_cell.angle_gamma   90.00
#
_symmetry.space_group_name_H-M   'P 1'
#
loop_
_entity.id
_entity.type
_entity.pdbx_description
1 polymer ?
#
loop_
_entity_poly.entity_id
_entity_poly.type
_entity_poly.pdbx_seq_one_letter_code
_entity_poly.pdbx_strand_id
1 'polypeptide(L)'
;MNRKKIAIIDLAANNSRRSLYGRVMYPNFASIMPQAIGVWCREEGHDVTFMCYTGCEDLIEDLPDDLDLAIIGTFTLGAQLAYALSNHLRSQGVITVLGGPHARCYPEDAQQYFDYVLGFTDKAVIREVLSDCSKYRPIGTYISAKQQPMVLPSVRERWSFIEPILQKAWLFKSVSMLGSLGCPYTCAFCIDANIPYQPLDFNVLKDDLRFLLDQLKHPIVAWHDPNFGVRFDDYMGAIEEAVPPNSIRFIAESSLSLLSEPHLK
;
A
#
# COMPACT_ATOMS: atom_id res chain seq x y z
N MET A 1 -5.11 -23.83 10.56
CA MET A 1 -5.72 -22.64 11.18
C MET A 1 -7.17 -22.55 10.72
N ASN A 2 -8.08 -22.05 11.55
CA ASN A 2 -9.44 -21.75 11.09
C ASN A 2 -9.38 -20.61 10.08
N ARG A 3 -10.13 -20.74 8.98
CA ARG A 3 -10.28 -19.70 7.96
C ARG A 3 -10.95 -18.47 8.60
N LYS A 4 -10.31 -17.30 8.50
CA LYS A 4 -10.77 -16.02 9.05
C LYS A 4 -11.35 -15.13 7.97
N LYS A 5 -12.25 -14.24 8.36
CA LYS A 5 -12.79 -13.15 7.54
C LYS A 5 -12.06 -11.85 7.85
N ILE A 6 -11.33 -11.35 6.87
CA ILE A 6 -10.40 -10.23 7.03
C ILE A 6 -10.83 -9.08 6.13
N ALA A 7 -10.96 -7.89 6.70
CA ALA A 7 -11.05 -6.65 5.94
C ALA A 7 -9.68 -5.99 5.87
N ILE A 8 -9.28 -5.53 4.68
CA ILE A 8 -8.12 -4.67 4.49
C ILE A 8 -8.63 -3.34 3.97
N ILE A 9 -8.35 -2.27 4.72
CA ILE A 9 -8.91 -0.94 4.50
C ILE A 9 -7.75 0.03 4.27
N ASP A 10 -7.62 0.52 3.04
CA ASP A 10 -6.65 1.52 2.65
C ASP A 10 -7.29 2.90 2.64
N LEU A 11 -6.94 3.76 3.59
CA LEU A 11 -7.50 5.10 3.74
C LEU A 11 -6.77 6.10 2.83
N ALA A 12 -7.12 6.11 1.54
CA ALA A 12 -6.62 7.08 0.56
C ALA A 12 -7.26 8.49 0.75
N ALA A 13 -8.37 8.57 1.47
CA ALA A 13 -9.01 9.81 1.91
C ALA A 13 -9.18 9.83 3.43
N ASN A 14 -9.29 11.04 4.01
CA ASN A 14 -9.53 11.22 5.45
C ASN A 14 -10.94 11.75 5.77
N ASN A 15 -11.81 11.91 4.77
CA ASN A 15 -13.17 12.40 4.95
C ASN A 15 -14.06 11.97 3.78
N SER A 16 -15.37 12.05 3.98
CA SER A 16 -16.40 11.68 2.99
C SER A 16 -16.71 12.77 1.95
N ARG A 17 -15.80 13.73 1.71
CA ARG A 17 -16.10 14.84 0.80
C ARG A 17 -16.02 14.40 -0.66
N ARG A 18 -17.14 14.56 -1.35
CA ARG A 18 -17.31 14.29 -2.79
C ARG A 18 -16.79 15.45 -3.65
N SER A 19 -15.50 15.75 -3.56
CA SER A 19 -14.86 16.67 -4.51
C SER A 19 -14.65 15.99 -5.86
N LEU A 20 -14.75 16.73 -6.97
CA LEU A 20 -14.44 16.20 -8.30
C LEU A 20 -12.99 15.71 -8.36
N TYR A 21 -12.07 16.45 -7.74
CA TYR A 21 -10.67 16.05 -7.60
C TYR A 21 -10.53 14.69 -6.91
N GLY A 22 -11.15 14.50 -5.75
CA GLY A 22 -11.08 13.24 -5.01
C GLY A 22 -11.64 12.05 -5.79
N ARG A 23 -12.78 12.24 -6.48
CA ARG A 23 -13.38 11.19 -7.33
C ARG A 23 -12.49 10.76 -8.49
N VAL A 24 -11.64 11.66 -8.99
CA VAL A 24 -10.72 11.37 -10.10
C VAL A 24 -9.39 10.84 -9.58
N MET A 25 -8.84 11.43 -8.52
CA MET A 25 -7.44 11.22 -8.11
C MET A 25 -7.27 10.23 -6.96
N TYR A 26 -8.17 10.17 -5.98
CA TYR A 26 -7.93 9.35 -4.78
C TYR A 26 -7.79 7.85 -5.04
N PRO A 27 -8.51 7.21 -5.98
CA PRO A 27 -8.25 5.80 -6.28
C PRO A 27 -6.85 5.58 -6.88
N ASN A 28 -6.26 6.59 -7.53
CA ASN A 28 -4.88 6.53 -8.04
C ASN A 28 -3.82 6.65 -6.93
N PHE A 29 -4.22 7.01 -5.71
CA PHE A 29 -3.36 7.04 -4.53
C PHE A 29 -3.47 5.78 -3.67
N ALA A 30 -4.11 4.72 -4.19
CA ALA A 30 -4.20 3.46 -3.47
C ALA A 30 -2.80 2.91 -3.14
N SER A 31 -2.62 2.55 -1.87
CA SER A 31 -1.35 2.08 -1.34
C SER A 31 -1.05 0.65 -1.82
N ILE A 32 0.23 0.36 -2.10
CA ILE A 32 0.66 -0.98 -2.54
C ILE A 32 0.70 -1.98 -1.36
N MET A 33 1.12 -1.53 -0.17
CA MET A 33 1.30 -2.43 0.98
C MET A 33 -0.01 -3.11 1.44
N PRO A 34 -1.16 -2.42 1.56
CA PRO A 34 -2.43 -3.08 1.83
C PRO A 34 -2.79 -4.17 0.80
N GLN A 35 -2.49 -3.96 -0.48
CA GLN A 35 -2.72 -4.96 -1.53
C GLN A 35 -1.80 -6.18 -1.35
N ALA A 36 -0.52 -5.95 -0.99
CA ALA A 36 0.44 -7.01 -0.68
C ALA A 36 -0.01 -7.85 0.53
N ILE A 37 -0.47 -7.19 1.59
CA ILE A 37 -1.07 -7.86 2.76
C ILE A 37 -2.28 -8.69 2.34
N GLY A 38 -3.10 -8.20 1.41
CA GLY A 38 -4.24 -8.95 0.88
C GLY A 38 -3.85 -10.24 0.18
N VAL A 39 -2.75 -10.24 -0.58
CA VAL A 39 -2.19 -11.46 -1.17
C VAL A 39 -1.72 -12.39 -0.07
N TRP A 40 -0.91 -11.92 0.88
CA TRP A 40 -0.38 -12.75 1.97
C TRP A 40 -1.47 -13.38 2.82
N CYS A 41 -2.53 -12.65 3.18
CA CYS A 41 -3.67 -13.19 3.90
C CYS A 41 -4.41 -14.29 3.11
N ARG A 42 -4.55 -14.13 1.79
CA ARG A 42 -5.15 -15.17 0.93
C ARG A 42 -4.27 -16.41 0.83
N GLU A 43 -2.96 -16.25 0.74
CA GLU A 43 -2.00 -17.37 0.74
C GLU A 43 -2.01 -18.17 2.05
N GLU A 44 -2.30 -17.53 3.18
CA GLU A 44 -2.52 -18.20 4.47
C GLU A 44 -3.93 -18.83 4.59
N GLY A 45 -4.75 -18.77 3.52
CA GLY A 45 -6.04 -19.45 3.42
C GLY A 45 -7.22 -18.71 4.05
N HIS A 46 -7.15 -17.38 4.15
CA HIS A 46 -8.21 -16.54 4.71
C HIS A 46 -9.06 -15.85 3.64
N ASP A 47 -10.29 -15.50 4.03
CA ASP A 47 -11.18 -14.70 3.21
C ASP A 47 -10.83 -13.22 3.35
N VAL A 48 -10.54 -12.56 2.23
CA VAL A 48 -10.08 -11.17 2.23
C VAL A 48 -11.04 -10.30 1.43
N THR A 49 -11.64 -9.33 2.13
CA THR A 49 -12.31 -8.17 1.55
C THR A 49 -11.35 -7.00 1.53
N PHE A 50 -11.17 -6.37 0.37
CA PHE A 50 -10.29 -5.21 0.22
C PHE A 50 -11.11 -3.97 -0.10
N MET A 51 -10.90 -2.89 0.65
CA MET A 51 -11.52 -1.59 0.45
C MET A 51 -10.44 -0.51 0.36
N CYS A 52 -10.31 0.10 -0.82
CA CYS A 52 -9.68 1.41 -0.94
C CYS A 52 -10.75 2.48 -0.68
N TYR A 53 -10.63 3.17 0.46
CA TYR A 53 -11.51 4.26 0.87
C TYR A 53 -11.07 5.58 0.23
N THR A 54 -11.91 6.06 -0.68
CA THR A 54 -11.72 7.27 -1.48
C THR A 54 -12.66 8.40 -1.03
N GLY A 55 -13.35 8.23 0.10
CA GLY A 55 -14.35 9.17 0.61
C GLY A 55 -15.74 9.00 -0.03
N CYS A 56 -15.93 8.03 -0.92
CA CYS A 56 -17.23 7.74 -1.53
C CYS A 56 -17.91 6.49 -0.96
N GLU A 57 -17.12 5.58 -0.41
CA GLU A 57 -17.54 4.35 0.26
C GLU A 57 -18.12 4.64 1.64
N ASP A 58 -18.93 3.72 2.15
CA ASP A 58 -19.36 3.70 3.54
C ASP A 58 -18.46 2.75 4.33
N LEU A 59 -17.71 3.28 5.30
CA LEU A 59 -16.74 2.50 6.08
C LEU A 59 -17.37 1.48 7.02
N ILE A 60 -18.70 1.51 7.20
CA ILE A 60 -19.43 0.56 8.02
C ILE A 60 -20.25 -0.37 7.12
N GLU A 61 -21.11 0.18 6.26
CA GLU A 61 -22.08 -0.59 5.48
C GLU A 61 -21.45 -1.40 4.32
N ASP A 62 -20.32 -0.94 3.78
CA ASP A 62 -19.64 -1.65 2.68
C ASP A 62 -18.68 -2.76 3.19
N LEU A 63 -18.56 -2.94 4.52
CA LEU A 63 -17.80 -4.02 5.14
C LEU A 63 -18.70 -5.22 5.50
N PRO A 64 -18.18 -6.46 5.49
CA PRO A 64 -18.92 -7.61 6.01
C PRO A 64 -19.24 -7.47 7.51
N ASP A 65 -20.43 -7.90 7.93
CA ASP A 65 -20.86 -7.81 9.34
C ASP A 65 -20.08 -8.74 10.29
N ASP A 66 -19.50 -9.83 9.78
CA ASP A 66 -18.90 -10.91 10.58
C ASP A 66 -17.38 -11.02 10.42
N LEU A 67 -16.71 -9.87 10.45
CA LEU A 67 -15.25 -9.79 10.41
C LEU A 67 -14.61 -10.35 11.69
N ASP A 68 -13.59 -11.19 11.52
CA ASP A 68 -12.71 -11.58 12.62
C ASP A 68 -11.65 -10.50 12.88
N LEU A 69 -11.14 -9.90 11.79
CA LEU A 69 -9.98 -9.01 11.83
C LEU A 69 -10.07 -7.91 10.75
N ALA A 70 -9.68 -6.70 11.09
CA ALA A 70 -9.58 -5.57 10.18
C ALA A 70 -8.17 -4.95 10.22
N ILE A 71 -7.52 -4.87 9.06
CA ILE A 71 -6.21 -4.24 8.87
C ILE A 71 -6.42 -2.88 8.20
N ILE A 72 -6.06 -1.80 8.88
CA ILE A 72 -6.25 -0.43 8.43
C ILE A 72 -4.88 0.19 8.11
N GLY A 73 -4.70 0.62 6.86
CA GLY A 73 -3.52 1.35 6.40
C GLY A 73 -3.82 2.83 6.28
N THR A 74 -2.99 3.70 6.87
CA THR A 74 -3.20 5.16 6.75
C THR A 74 -1.92 5.99 6.88
N PHE A 75 -1.96 7.17 6.25
CA PHE A 75 -1.06 8.29 6.55
C PHE A 75 -1.61 9.10 7.73
N THR A 76 -0.77 9.93 8.35
CA THR A 76 -1.15 10.71 9.55
C THR A 76 -2.40 11.56 9.35
N LEU A 77 -2.66 12.03 8.13
CA LEU A 77 -3.86 12.80 7.79
C LEU A 77 -5.18 12.02 8.02
N GLY A 78 -5.15 10.68 7.94
CA GLY A 78 -6.28 9.79 8.16
C GLY A 78 -6.32 9.14 9.55
N ALA A 79 -5.39 9.49 10.45
CA ALA A 79 -5.25 8.87 11.77
C ALA A 79 -6.54 8.87 12.60
N GLN A 80 -7.17 10.03 12.74
CA GLN A 80 -8.39 10.17 13.55
C GLN A 80 -9.55 9.34 13.01
N LEU A 81 -9.66 9.22 11.67
CA LEU A 81 -10.65 8.36 11.03
C LEU A 81 -10.35 6.88 11.31
N ALA A 82 -9.09 6.47 11.21
CA ALA A 82 -8.66 5.11 11.55
C ALA A 82 -8.96 4.77 13.02
N TYR A 83 -8.76 5.73 13.94
CA TYR A 83 -8.98 5.53 15.38
C TYR A 83 -10.47 5.37 15.69
N ALA A 84 -11.31 6.23 15.08
CA ALA A 84 -12.76 6.13 15.19
C ALA A 84 -13.29 4.81 14.63
N LEU A 85 -12.80 4.39 13.46
CA LEU A 85 -13.16 3.12 12.84
C LEU A 85 -12.72 1.92 13.70
N SER A 86 -11.50 1.95 14.23
CA SER A 86 -11.02 0.93 15.14
C SER A 86 -11.91 0.80 16.37
N ASN A 87 -12.26 1.92 17.02
CA ASN A 87 -13.13 1.91 18.19
C ASN A 87 -14.51 1.28 17.88
N HIS A 88 -15.09 1.63 16.72
CA HIS A 88 -16.35 1.04 16.27
C HIS A 88 -16.23 -0.48 16.08
N LEU A 89 -15.27 -0.94 15.29
CA LEU A 89 -15.05 -2.37 14.99
C LEU A 89 -14.71 -3.17 16.26
N ARG A 90 -13.87 -2.61 17.15
CA ARG A 90 -13.53 -3.24 18.44
C ARG A 90 -14.74 -3.41 19.35
N SER A 91 -15.74 -2.52 19.27
CA SER A 91 -17.00 -2.62 20.02
C SER A 91 -17.88 -3.78 19.54
N GLN A 92 -17.75 -4.16 18.27
CA GLN A 92 -18.38 -5.34 17.66
C GLN A 92 -17.56 -6.63 17.91
N GLY A 93 -16.39 -6.51 18.54
CA GLY A 93 -15.53 -7.62 18.86
C GLY A 93 -14.54 -8.00 17.77
N VAL A 94 -14.44 -7.24 16.68
CA VAL A 94 -13.44 -7.38 15.61
C VAL A 94 -12.06 -7.02 16.16
N ILE A 95 -11.04 -7.77 15.76
CA ILE A 95 -9.63 -7.46 16.07
C ILE A 95 -9.12 -6.42 15.09
N THR A 96 -8.45 -5.40 15.59
CA THR A 96 -8.02 -4.26 14.77
C THR A 96 -6.51 -4.14 14.71
N VAL A 97 -5.99 -3.95 13.51
CA VAL A 97 -4.58 -3.83 13.20
C VAL A 97 -4.34 -2.51 12.46
N LEU A 98 -3.43 -1.68 12.93
CA LEU A 98 -3.01 -0.46 12.22
C LEU A 98 -1.66 -0.66 11.56
N GLY A 99 -1.54 -0.28 10.30
CA GLY A 99 -0.28 -0.19 9.58
C GLY A 99 -0.14 1.12 8.79
N GLY A 100 0.97 1.23 8.06
CA GLY A 100 1.28 2.38 7.23
C GLY A 100 2.11 3.46 7.94
N PRO A 101 2.38 4.59 7.27
CA PRO A 101 3.31 5.59 7.75
C PRO A 101 2.94 6.20 9.10
N HIS A 102 1.64 6.34 9.39
CA HIS A 102 1.20 6.85 10.68
C HIS A 102 1.57 5.90 11.83
N ALA A 103 1.31 4.60 11.67
CA ALA A 103 1.64 3.58 12.67
C ALA A 103 3.14 3.55 13.00
N ARG A 104 4.00 3.72 11.99
CA ARG A 104 5.45 3.76 12.17
C ARG A 104 5.94 5.01 12.91
N CYS A 105 5.30 6.15 12.68
CA CYS A 105 5.71 7.42 13.29
C CYS A 105 5.17 7.62 14.71
N TYR A 106 4.00 7.07 15.01
CA TYR A 106 3.30 7.27 16.29
C TYR A 106 2.78 5.95 16.88
N PRO A 107 3.64 4.93 17.06
CA PRO A 107 3.18 3.61 17.48
C PRO A 107 2.58 3.63 18.89
N GLU A 108 3.13 4.40 19.82
CA GLU A 108 2.66 4.46 21.20
C GLU A 108 1.28 5.12 21.32
N ASP A 109 0.99 6.11 20.47
CA ASP A 109 -0.34 6.73 20.36
C ASP A 109 -1.35 5.73 19.78
N ALA A 110 -0.99 5.10 18.66
CA ALA A 110 -1.83 4.13 17.98
C ALA A 110 -2.17 2.90 18.85
N GLN A 111 -1.26 2.45 19.72
CA GLN A 111 -1.47 1.29 20.60
C GLN A 111 -2.63 1.52 21.59
N GLN A 112 -3.02 2.76 21.86
CA GLN A 112 -4.20 3.03 22.70
C GLN A 112 -5.52 2.67 22.00
N TYR A 113 -5.52 2.68 20.66
CA TYR A 113 -6.74 2.57 19.85
C TYR A 113 -6.86 1.24 19.09
N PHE A 114 -5.77 0.48 18.95
CA PHE A 114 -5.74 -0.78 18.18
C PHE A 114 -5.30 -1.96 19.04
N ASP A 115 -5.66 -3.18 18.62
CA ASP A 115 -5.14 -4.40 19.25
C ASP A 115 -3.70 -4.69 18.77
N TYR A 116 -3.39 -4.36 17.51
CA TYR A 116 -2.04 -4.46 16.94
C TYR A 116 -1.65 -3.17 16.21
N VAL A 117 -0.40 -2.74 16.35
CA VAL A 117 0.21 -1.65 15.59
C VAL A 117 1.46 -2.17 14.91
N LEU A 118 1.56 -1.96 13.59
CA LEU A 118 2.63 -2.52 12.77
C LEU A 118 3.67 -1.45 12.40
N GLY A 119 4.93 -1.80 12.62
CA GLY A 119 6.08 -1.07 12.08
C GLY A 119 6.40 -1.50 10.66
N PHE A 120 7.65 -1.91 10.41
CA PHE A 120 7.95 -2.59 9.15
C PHE A 120 7.16 -3.88 9.06
N THR A 121 6.48 -4.06 7.93
CA THR A 121 5.54 -5.16 7.72
C THR A 121 6.03 -6.03 6.57
N ASP A 122 6.22 -7.31 6.86
CA ASP A 122 6.47 -8.35 5.86
C ASP A 122 5.48 -9.52 6.05
N LYS A 123 5.59 -10.55 5.21
CA LYS A 123 4.72 -11.73 5.27
C LYS A 123 4.80 -12.46 6.61
N ALA A 124 5.94 -12.43 7.29
CA ALA A 124 6.11 -13.09 8.59
C ALA A 124 5.37 -12.35 9.70
N VAL A 125 5.44 -11.02 9.72
CA VAL A 125 4.67 -10.17 10.65
C VAL A 125 3.16 -10.40 10.47
N ILE A 126 2.68 -10.43 9.22
CA ILE A 126 1.26 -10.72 8.96
C ILE A 126 0.88 -12.11 9.45
N ARG A 127 1.71 -13.14 9.19
CA ARG A 127 1.47 -14.49 9.70
C ARG A 127 1.42 -14.54 11.24
N GLU A 128 2.27 -13.80 11.92
CA GLU A 128 2.27 -13.70 13.39
C GLU A 128 0.94 -13.15 13.90
N VAL A 129 0.48 -12.03 13.34
CA VAL A 129 -0.81 -11.41 13.68
C VAL A 129 -1.98 -12.36 13.41
N LEU A 130 -1.98 -13.06 12.27
CA LEU A 130 -3.03 -14.00 11.90
C LEU A 130 -3.05 -15.25 12.78
N SER A 131 -1.89 -15.69 13.27
CA SER A 131 -1.73 -16.86 14.12
C SER A 131 -2.15 -16.58 15.56
N ASP A 132 -1.73 -15.45 16.11
CA ASP A 132 -2.12 -15.01 17.45
C ASP A 132 -3.59 -14.58 17.46
N CYS A 133 -3.96 -13.60 16.63
CA CYS A 133 -5.34 -13.13 16.44
C CYS A 133 -6.07 -12.93 17.80
N SER A 134 -5.40 -12.26 18.73
CA SER A 134 -5.84 -11.98 20.09
C SER A 134 -6.34 -10.55 20.24
N LYS A 135 -7.14 -10.29 21.28
CA LYS A 135 -7.58 -8.94 21.67
C LYS A 135 -6.62 -8.38 22.70
N TYR A 136 -5.97 -7.26 22.41
CA TYR A 136 -5.04 -6.59 23.33
C TYR A 136 -5.65 -5.30 23.86
N ARG A 137 -6.00 -5.30 25.15
CA ARG A 137 -6.65 -4.19 25.85
C ARG A 137 -6.12 -4.10 27.29
N PRO A 138 -5.96 -2.90 27.88
CA PRO A 138 -6.33 -1.60 27.32
C PRO A 138 -5.35 -1.07 26.26
N ILE A 139 -4.13 -1.60 26.21
CA ILE A 139 -3.07 -1.18 25.28
C ILE A 139 -2.78 -2.34 24.32
N GLY A 140 -2.71 -2.02 23.03
CA GLY A 140 -2.35 -2.93 21.96
C GLY A 140 -0.88 -3.34 21.97
N THR A 141 -0.52 -4.27 21.09
CA THR A 141 0.88 -4.69 20.91
C THR A 141 1.51 -4.03 19.68
N TYR A 142 2.81 -3.72 19.74
CA TYR A 142 3.59 -3.25 18.61
C TYR A 142 4.44 -4.38 18.04
N ILE A 143 4.29 -4.64 16.74
CA ILE A 143 5.02 -5.69 16.02
C ILE A 143 5.72 -5.06 14.82
N SER A 144 7.00 -5.35 14.64
CA SER A 144 7.76 -4.85 13.50
C SER A 144 8.78 -5.88 13.04
N ALA A 145 8.87 -6.05 11.73
CA ALA A 145 10.02 -6.69 11.11
C ALA A 145 11.29 -5.88 11.38
N LYS A 146 12.45 -6.53 11.26
CA LYS A 146 13.76 -5.88 11.43
C LYS A 146 14.06 -4.88 10.31
N GLN A 147 13.48 -5.09 9.15
CA GLN A 147 13.71 -4.31 7.94
C GLN A 147 12.51 -4.38 7.01
N GLN A 148 12.55 -3.62 5.92
CA GLN A 148 11.55 -3.66 4.87
C GLN A 148 11.51 -5.03 4.18
N PRO A 149 10.36 -5.43 3.59
CA PRO A 149 10.28 -6.70 2.88
C PRO A 149 11.23 -6.70 1.67
N MET A 150 11.95 -7.80 1.47
CA MET A 150 12.84 -7.99 0.31
C MET A 150 12.06 -8.24 -0.99
N VAL A 151 10.85 -8.79 -0.87
CA VAL A 151 9.98 -9.14 -1.97
C VAL A 151 8.57 -8.70 -1.63
N LEU A 152 7.88 -8.14 -2.62
CA LEU A 152 6.45 -7.85 -2.56
C LEU A 152 5.74 -8.67 -3.63
N PRO A 153 4.46 -9.04 -3.40
CA PRO A 153 3.63 -9.58 -4.47
C PRO A 153 3.62 -8.66 -5.69
N SER A 154 3.84 -9.27 -6.85
CA SER A 154 3.84 -8.62 -8.16
C SER A 154 2.51 -7.93 -8.47
N VAL A 155 2.49 -7.04 -9.47
CA VAL A 155 1.25 -6.44 -10.01
C VAL A 155 0.29 -7.55 -10.45
N ARG A 156 0.80 -8.61 -11.07
CA ARG A 156 -0.01 -9.78 -11.44
C ARG A 156 -0.71 -10.42 -10.25
N GLU A 157 0.00 -10.67 -9.16
CA GLU A 157 -0.57 -11.27 -7.94
C GLU A 157 -1.57 -10.35 -7.25
N ARG A 158 -1.32 -9.04 -7.29
CA ARG A 158 -2.21 -8.02 -6.71
C ARG A 158 -3.36 -7.61 -7.64
N TRP A 159 -3.41 -8.09 -8.88
CA TRP A 159 -4.31 -7.58 -9.91
C TRP A 159 -5.78 -7.57 -9.49
N SER A 160 -6.23 -8.62 -8.80
CA SER A 160 -7.60 -8.71 -8.27
C SER A 160 -7.99 -7.60 -7.27
N PHE A 161 -7.02 -6.90 -6.67
CA PHE A 161 -7.23 -5.71 -5.86
C PHE A 161 -7.07 -4.43 -6.67
N ILE A 162 -6.13 -4.40 -7.62
CA ILE A 162 -5.83 -3.23 -8.48
C ILE A 162 -7.00 -2.93 -9.42
N GLU A 163 -7.51 -3.92 -10.14
CA GLU A 163 -8.52 -3.73 -11.18
C GLU A 163 -9.80 -3.05 -10.65
N PRO A 164 -10.41 -3.47 -9.52
CA PRO A 164 -11.55 -2.76 -8.95
C PRO A 164 -11.26 -1.30 -8.58
N ILE A 165 -10.04 -0.99 -8.12
CA ILE A 165 -9.64 0.39 -7.80
C ILE A 165 -9.55 1.24 -9.08
N LEU A 166 -8.97 0.69 -10.15
CA LEU A 166 -8.90 1.37 -11.45
C LEU A 166 -10.28 1.62 -12.05
N GLN A 167 -11.28 0.78 -11.76
CA GLN A 167 -12.66 1.03 -12.17
C GLN A 167 -13.28 2.24 -11.47
N LYS A 168 -12.85 2.56 -10.24
CA LYS A 168 -13.27 3.79 -9.53
C LYS A 168 -12.70 5.06 -10.18
N ALA A 169 -11.50 4.99 -10.74
CA ALA A 169 -10.82 6.13 -11.36
C ALA A 169 -11.25 6.34 -12.82
N TRP A 170 -12.50 6.79 -13.04
CA TRP A 170 -13.13 6.79 -14.37
C TRP A 170 -12.44 7.68 -15.43
N LEU A 171 -11.79 8.78 -15.04
CA LEU A 171 -11.21 9.77 -15.96
C LEU A 171 -9.69 9.64 -16.14
N PHE A 172 -8.97 9.28 -15.08
CA PHE A 172 -7.52 9.17 -15.08
C PHE A 172 -7.14 7.92 -14.30
N LYS A 173 -6.44 6.97 -14.94
CA LYS A 173 -6.08 5.67 -14.36
C LYS A 173 -4.58 5.49 -14.41
N SER A 174 -3.96 5.37 -13.24
CA SER A 174 -2.56 4.97 -13.10
C SER A 174 -2.45 3.73 -12.23
N VAL A 175 -1.56 2.81 -12.63
CA VAL A 175 -1.18 1.66 -11.82
C VAL A 175 0.03 2.02 -10.99
N SER A 176 -0.11 1.93 -9.67
CA SER A 176 0.99 2.14 -8.73
C SER A 176 1.96 0.95 -8.76
N MET A 177 3.23 1.24 -9.02
CA MET A 177 4.33 0.28 -8.97
C MET A 177 5.48 0.82 -8.10
N LEU A 178 6.32 -0.09 -7.60
CA LEU A 178 7.53 0.23 -6.87
C LEU A 178 8.72 -0.39 -7.61
N GLY A 179 9.74 0.41 -7.84
CA GLY A 179 11.05 -0.07 -8.25
C GLY A 179 11.97 -0.37 -7.06
N SER A 180 11.71 0.25 -5.93
CA SER A 180 12.54 0.22 -4.72
C SER A 180 11.74 0.64 -3.49
N LEU A 181 12.32 0.40 -2.33
CA LEU A 181 11.86 0.89 -1.04
C LEU A 181 12.96 1.76 -0.40
N GLY A 182 12.57 2.73 0.42
CA GLY A 182 13.50 3.66 1.06
C GLY A 182 14.18 4.64 0.09
N CYS A 183 15.13 5.42 0.61
CA CYS A 183 15.83 6.46 -0.14
C CYS A 183 17.26 6.62 0.39
N PRO A 184 18.29 6.81 -0.47
CA PRO A 184 19.66 6.99 0.01
C PRO A 184 19.89 8.37 0.63
N TYR A 185 18.94 9.30 0.49
CA TYR A 185 19.03 10.64 1.04
C TYR A 185 18.47 10.71 2.46
N THR A 186 19.20 11.39 3.34
CA THR A 186 18.86 11.56 4.76
C THR A 186 18.29 12.96 5.03
N CYS A 187 17.29 13.38 4.23
CA CYS A 187 16.70 14.72 4.33
C CYS A 187 16.04 14.93 5.70
N ALA A 188 16.40 15.98 6.44
CA ALA A 188 15.94 16.21 7.82
C ALA A 188 14.41 16.34 7.99
N PHE A 189 13.68 16.62 6.91
CA PHE A 189 12.22 16.78 6.89
C PHE A 189 11.48 15.52 6.42
N CYS A 190 12.20 14.49 5.94
CA CYS A 190 11.59 13.35 5.27
C CYS A 190 11.36 12.18 6.24
N ILE A 191 10.17 11.61 6.20
CA ILE A 191 9.80 10.40 6.95
C ILE A 191 10.65 9.17 6.58
N ASP A 192 11.19 9.15 5.36
CA ASP A 192 12.00 8.05 4.83
C ASP A 192 13.51 8.26 4.97
N ALA A 193 13.94 9.34 5.63
CA ALA A 193 15.36 9.67 5.78
C ALA A 193 16.21 8.59 6.46
N ASN A 194 15.59 7.77 7.31
CA ASN A 194 16.25 6.68 8.04
C ASN A 194 15.92 5.29 7.44
N ILE A 195 15.39 5.26 6.22
CA ILE A 195 14.92 4.04 5.57
C ILE A 195 15.90 3.67 4.46
N PRO A 196 16.71 2.60 4.66
CA PRO A 196 17.72 2.22 3.69
C PRO A 196 17.13 2.00 2.30
N TYR A 197 17.80 2.56 1.29
CA TYR A 197 17.47 2.30 -0.09
C TYR A 197 17.65 0.82 -0.43
N GLN A 198 16.60 0.22 -0.97
CA GLN A 198 16.55 -1.20 -1.31
C GLN A 198 15.84 -1.36 -2.67
N PRO A 199 16.58 -1.66 -3.75
CA PRO A 199 15.95 -1.97 -5.04
C PRO A 199 15.17 -3.29 -4.94
N LEU A 200 14.04 -3.36 -5.63
CA LEU A 200 13.29 -4.59 -5.83
C LEU A 200 13.81 -5.33 -7.08
N ASP A 201 13.36 -6.57 -7.28
CA ASP A 201 13.81 -7.40 -8.41
C ASP A 201 13.35 -6.81 -9.75
N PHE A 202 14.31 -6.41 -10.59
CA PHE A 202 14.07 -5.87 -11.92
C PHE A 202 13.38 -6.88 -12.85
N ASN A 203 13.57 -8.19 -12.69
CA ASN A 203 12.86 -9.18 -13.51
C ASN A 203 11.36 -9.19 -13.22
N VAL A 204 10.98 -9.10 -11.93
CA VAL A 204 9.57 -8.96 -11.53
C VAL A 204 8.98 -7.67 -12.09
N LEU A 205 9.73 -6.56 -12.02
CA LEU A 205 9.34 -5.30 -12.64
C LEU A 205 9.07 -5.45 -14.14
N LYS A 206 10.00 -6.07 -14.89
CA LYS A 206 9.84 -6.30 -16.34
C LYS A 206 8.61 -7.14 -16.65
N ASP A 207 8.37 -8.21 -15.89
CA ASP A 207 7.24 -9.10 -16.08
C ASP A 207 5.90 -8.43 -15.75
N ASP A 208 5.88 -7.56 -14.73
CA ASP A 208 4.72 -6.74 -14.40
C ASP A 208 4.41 -5.71 -15.48
N LEU A 209 5.42 -5.05 -16.06
CA LEU A 209 5.21 -4.11 -17.18
C LEU A 209 4.62 -4.83 -18.41
N ARG A 210 5.11 -6.03 -18.73
CA ARG A 210 4.55 -6.86 -19.81
C ARG A 210 3.12 -7.26 -19.51
N PHE A 211 2.86 -7.73 -18.29
CA PHE A 211 1.51 -8.08 -17.85
C PHE A 211 0.53 -6.90 -17.99
N LEU A 212 0.96 -5.68 -17.66
CA LEU A 212 0.10 -4.50 -17.79
C LEU A 212 -0.34 -4.22 -19.23
N LEU A 213 0.49 -4.52 -20.23
CA LEU A 213 0.11 -4.41 -21.64
C LEU A 213 -0.95 -5.44 -22.06
N ASP A 214 -0.99 -6.60 -21.40
CA ASP A 214 -2.04 -7.60 -21.61
C ASP A 214 -3.38 -7.16 -21.00
N GLN A 215 -3.35 -6.37 -19.92
CA GLN A 215 -4.54 -5.96 -19.18
C GLN A 215 -5.14 -4.63 -19.64
N LEU A 216 -4.30 -3.68 -20.06
CA LEU A 216 -4.69 -2.29 -20.31
C LEU A 216 -4.14 -1.79 -21.64
N LYS A 217 -4.96 -1.05 -22.38
CA LYS A 217 -4.51 -0.32 -23.57
C LYS A 217 -3.84 0.99 -23.15
N HIS A 218 -2.55 1.15 -23.45
CA HIS A 218 -1.73 2.33 -23.10
C HIS A 218 -1.76 2.69 -21.60
N PRO A 219 -1.32 1.78 -20.70
CA PRO A 219 -1.36 2.01 -19.27
C PRO A 219 -0.51 3.22 -18.88
N ILE A 220 -0.90 3.85 -17.78
CA ILE A 220 -0.05 4.80 -17.05
C ILE A 220 0.48 4.08 -15.82
N VAL A 221 1.79 4.03 -15.65
CA VAL A 221 2.45 3.53 -14.44
C VAL A 221 2.88 4.72 -13.61
N ALA A 222 2.43 4.78 -12.36
CA ALA A 222 2.94 5.71 -11.36
C ALA A 222 3.96 4.97 -10.50
N TRP A 223 5.20 5.45 -10.46
CA TRP A 223 6.24 4.96 -9.56
C TRP A 223 6.05 5.62 -8.20
N HIS A 224 5.78 4.80 -7.19
CA HIS A 224 5.54 5.25 -5.81
C HIS A 224 6.80 5.13 -4.93
N ASP A 225 7.96 4.96 -5.57
CA ASP A 225 9.27 5.01 -4.92
C ASP A 225 9.43 6.38 -4.23
N PRO A 226 9.99 6.44 -3.00
CA PRO A 226 10.28 7.72 -2.35
C PRO A 226 11.20 8.63 -3.17
N ASN A 227 12.00 8.04 -4.07
CA ASN A 227 12.80 8.74 -5.06
C ASN A 227 13.15 7.79 -6.21
N PHE A 228 12.38 7.85 -7.30
CA PHE A 228 12.63 7.03 -8.48
C PHE A 228 13.89 7.46 -9.23
N GLY A 229 14.58 6.51 -9.85
CA GLY A 229 15.76 6.79 -10.66
C GLY A 229 17.08 6.91 -9.88
N VAL A 230 17.13 6.53 -8.59
CA VAL A 230 18.40 6.39 -7.84
C VAL A 230 19.39 5.49 -8.57
N ARG A 231 18.88 4.42 -9.20
CA ARG A 231 19.59 3.54 -10.14
C ARG A 231 19.10 3.79 -11.57
N PHE A 232 19.28 5.02 -12.07
CA PHE A 232 18.64 5.52 -13.30
C PHE A 232 18.80 4.56 -14.49
N ASP A 233 20.04 4.21 -14.85
CA ASP A 233 20.32 3.36 -16.01
C ASP A 233 19.71 1.96 -15.88
N ASP A 234 19.69 1.39 -14.68
CA ASP A 234 19.08 0.08 -14.44
C ASP A 234 17.55 0.12 -14.66
N TYR A 235 16.88 1.18 -14.18
CA TYR A 235 15.44 1.35 -14.41
C TYR A 235 15.11 1.59 -15.88
N MET A 236 15.85 2.49 -16.55
CA MET A 236 15.60 2.79 -17.96
C MET A 236 15.85 1.55 -18.82
N GLY A 237 16.98 0.86 -18.61
CA GLY A 237 17.30 -0.37 -19.31
C GLY A 237 16.26 -1.48 -19.08
N ALA A 238 15.77 -1.65 -17.85
CA ALA A 238 14.71 -2.62 -17.56
C ALA A 238 13.39 -2.27 -18.27
N ILE A 239 12.99 -1.00 -18.30
CA ILE A 239 11.78 -0.55 -18.99
C ILE A 239 11.91 -0.79 -20.51
N GLU A 240 13.02 -0.39 -21.10
CA GLU A 240 13.31 -0.55 -22.54
C GLU A 240 13.34 -2.04 -22.96
N GLU A 241 13.89 -2.91 -22.11
CA GLU A 241 13.89 -4.36 -22.34
C GLU A 241 12.50 -5.00 -22.17
N ALA A 242 11.67 -4.44 -21.28
CA ALA A 242 10.36 -5.00 -20.96
C ALA A 242 9.32 -4.72 -22.03
N VAL A 243 9.23 -3.46 -22.48
CA VAL A 243 8.08 -2.95 -23.24
C VAL A 243 8.51 -2.08 -24.42
N PRO A 244 7.76 -2.11 -25.55
CA PRO A 244 8.07 -1.27 -26.69
C PRO A 244 8.00 0.24 -26.36
N PRO A 245 8.78 1.10 -27.05
CA PRO A 245 8.65 2.54 -26.89
C PRO A 245 7.22 3.04 -27.08
N ASN A 246 6.80 4.03 -26.29
CA ASN A 246 5.46 4.63 -26.33
C ASN A 246 4.28 3.69 -26.02
N SER A 247 4.54 2.48 -25.51
CA SER A 247 3.48 1.54 -25.11
C SER A 247 2.89 1.84 -23.73
N ILE A 248 3.70 2.41 -22.82
CA ILE A 248 3.34 2.79 -21.45
C ILE A 248 3.75 4.25 -21.20
N ARG A 249 2.95 4.99 -20.43
CA ARG A 249 3.32 6.31 -19.90
C ARG A 249 3.73 6.17 -18.44
N PHE A 250 4.79 6.87 -18.04
CA PHE A 250 5.32 6.79 -16.68
C PHE A 250 5.19 8.14 -15.96
N ILE A 251 4.86 8.09 -14.67
CA ILE A 251 4.86 9.21 -13.74
C ILE A 251 5.74 8.81 -12.57
N ALA A 252 6.65 9.68 -12.14
CA ALA A 252 7.54 9.38 -11.04
C ALA A 252 7.87 10.64 -10.24
N GLU A 253 8.08 10.48 -8.95
CA GLU A 253 8.75 11.47 -8.12
C GLU A 253 10.25 11.18 -8.13
N SER A 254 11.06 12.17 -8.47
CA SER A 254 12.53 12.05 -8.52
C SER A 254 13.20 13.34 -8.08
N SER A 255 14.35 13.21 -7.43
CA SER A 255 15.19 14.33 -7.07
C SER A 255 15.79 14.99 -8.31
N LEU A 256 15.78 16.32 -8.37
CA LEU A 256 16.42 17.08 -9.45
C LEU A 256 17.91 16.73 -9.63
N SER A 257 18.58 16.28 -8.56
CA SER A 257 19.97 15.81 -8.60
C SER A 257 20.19 14.60 -9.51
N LEU A 258 19.15 13.79 -9.76
CA LEU A 258 19.20 12.63 -10.64
C LEU A 258 18.86 12.97 -12.09
N LEU A 259 18.29 14.15 -12.35
CA LEU A 259 17.86 14.60 -13.69
C LEU A 259 18.95 15.42 -14.37
N SER A 260 20.09 14.78 -14.64
CA SER A 260 21.21 15.38 -15.37
C SER A 260 20.88 15.56 -16.87
N GLU A 261 21.59 16.45 -17.58
CA GLU A 261 21.40 16.63 -19.03
C GLU A 261 21.47 15.31 -19.84
N PRO A 262 22.39 14.37 -19.55
CA PRO A 262 22.37 13.05 -20.19
C PRO A 262 21.09 12.23 -19.97
N HIS A 263 20.46 12.35 -18.81
CA HIS A 263 19.26 11.58 -18.42
C HIS A 263 17.95 12.18 -18.97
N LEU A 264 18.00 13.38 -19.56
CA LEU A 264 16.84 14.10 -20.09
C LEU A 264 16.76 14.08 -21.63
N LYS A 265 17.62 13.29 -22.30
CA LYS A 265 17.70 13.20 -23.75
C LYS A 265 16.91 12.02 -24.32
#